data_AF-A0A139XAH3-F1
#
_entry.id   AF-A0A139XAH3-F1
#
_cell.length_a   1.000
_cell.length_b   1.000
_cell.length_c   1.000
_cell.angle_alpha   90.00
_cell.angle_beta   90.00
_cell.angle_gamma   90.00
#
_symmetry.space_group_name_H-M   'P 1'
#
loop_
_entity.id
_entity.type
_entity.pdbx_description
1 polymer ?
#
loop_
_entity_poly.entity_id
_entity_poly.type
_entity_poly.pdbx_seq_one_letter_code
_entity_poly.pdbx_strand_id
1 'polypeptide(L)' 'MPKPRYDEEEDKSRHAAASPKHCKEMERKYGWKLVDIEKTGDSILKVDCVFKGKTEFPKSFQENETEEE' A
#
# COMPACT_ATOMS: atom_id res chain seq x y z
N MET A 1 3.39 -17.38 6.64
CA MET A 1 4.06 -16.68 5.53
C MET A 1 3.59 -15.24 5.55
N PRO A 2 4.45 -14.24 5.34
CA PRO A 2 3.99 -12.86 5.18
C PRO A 2 3.08 -12.79 3.94
N LYS A 3 1.94 -12.10 4.08
CA LYS A 3 1.02 -11.87 2.97
C LYS A 3 1.72 -11.05 1.87
N PRO A 4 1.50 -11.35 0.58
CA PRO A 4 2.08 -10.55 -0.49
C PRO A 4 1.49 -9.14 -0.48
N ARG A 5 2.25 -8.17 -1.02
CA ARG A 5 1.81 -6.78 -1.16
C ARG A 5 0.60 -6.64 -2.06
N TYR A 6 0.51 -7.47 -3.09
CA TYR A 6 -0.68 -7.62 -3.92
C TYR A 6 -1.08 -9.08 -3.92
N ASP A 7 -2.34 -9.32 -3.64
CA ASP A 7 -2.98 -10.62 -3.56
C ASP A 7 -3.84 -10.77 -4.83
N GLU A 8 -3.35 -11.57 -5.78
CA GLU A 8 -4.01 -11.79 -7.07
C GLU A 8 -5.32 -12.58 -6.94
N GLU A 9 -5.42 -13.43 -5.91
CA GLU A 9 -6.61 -14.24 -5.64
C GLU A 9 -7.75 -13.39 -5.09
N GLU A 10 -7.42 -12.44 -4.20
CA GLU A 10 -8.40 -11.54 -3.59
C GLU A 10 -8.60 -10.21 -4.33
N ASP A 11 -7.77 -9.89 -5.33
CA ASP A 11 -7.68 -8.57 -5.98
C ASP A 11 -7.50 -7.46 -4.94
N LYS A 12 -6.49 -7.60 -4.06
CA LYS A 12 -6.23 -6.66 -2.95
C LYS A 12 -4.77 -6.30 -2.82
N SER A 13 -4.48 -5.03 -2.57
CA SER A 13 -3.15 -4.56 -2.18
C SER A 13 -3.08 -4.20 -0.71
N ARG A 14 -1.94 -4.47 -0.07
CA ARG A 14 -1.67 -4.21 1.35
C ARG A 14 -0.50 -3.24 1.49
N HIS A 15 -0.73 -2.12 2.17
CA HIS A 15 0.30 -1.11 2.44
C HIS A 15 0.39 -0.80 3.93
N ALA A 16 1.53 -1.12 4.54
CA ALA A 16 1.81 -0.84 5.93
C ALA A 16 1.83 0.68 6.22
N ALA A 17 1.23 1.08 7.34
CA ALA A 17 1.12 2.46 7.78
C ALA A 17 1.22 2.59 9.30
N ALA A 18 1.61 3.78 9.76
CA ALA A 18 1.77 4.05 11.19
C ALA A 18 0.45 4.13 11.95
N SER A 19 -0.66 4.42 11.27
CA SER A 19 -1.98 4.55 11.90
C SER A 19 -3.12 4.40 10.88
N PRO A 20 -4.34 4.02 11.33
CA PRO A 20 -5.51 3.87 10.45
C PRO A 20 -5.90 5.17 9.73
N LYS A 21 -5.50 6.33 10.28
CA LYS A 21 -5.75 7.63 9.64
C LYS A 21 -5.01 7.74 8.30
N HIS A 22 -3.76 7.27 8.24
CA HIS A 22 -2.96 7.30 7.02
C HIS A 22 -3.58 6.46 5.90
N CYS A 23 -4.27 5.36 6.22
CA CYS A 23 -5.00 4.56 5.23
C CYS A 23 -6.07 5.38 4.49
N LYS A 24 -6.84 6.18 5.24
CA LYS A 24 -7.88 7.06 4.68
C LYS A 24 -7.27 8.22 3.90
N GLU A 25 -6.12 8.73 4.32
CA GLU A 25 -5.39 9.77 3.58
C GLU A 25 -4.87 9.23 2.25
N MET A 26 -4.33 8.00 2.22
CA MET A 26 -3.91 7.34 0.98
C MET A 26 -5.08 7.07 0.04
N GLU A 27 -6.21 6.58 0.56
CA GLU A 27 -7.46 6.42 -0.20
C GLU A 27 -7.84 7.70 -0.96
N ARG A 28 -7.91 8.82 -0.22
CA ARG A 28 -8.28 10.13 -0.77
C ARG A 28 -7.23 10.69 -1.73
N LYS A 29 -5.95 10.53 -1.39
CA LYS A 29 -4.83 11.11 -2.16
C LYS A 29 -4.63 10.42 -3.49
N TYR A 30 -4.72 9.10 -3.52
CA TYR A 30 -4.44 8.28 -4.71
C TYR A 30 -5.70 7.75 -5.41
N GLY A 31 -6.89 8.02 -4.85
CA GLY A 31 -8.15 7.52 -5.40
C GLY A 31 -8.31 6.01 -5.28
N TRP A 32 -7.56 5.36 -4.39
CA TRP A 32 -7.70 3.94 -4.12
C TRP A 32 -8.99 3.67 -3.35
N LYS A 33 -9.44 2.42 -3.30
CA LYS A 33 -10.63 2.03 -2.52
C LYS A 33 -10.19 1.24 -1.30
N LEU A 34 -10.28 1.83 -0.12
CA LEU A 34 -9.94 1.14 1.12
C LEU A 34 -11.03 0.11 1.44
N VAL A 35 -10.63 -1.16 1.59
CA VAL A 35 -11.54 -2.27 1.91
C VAL A 35 -11.37 -2.75 3.34
N ASP A 36 -10.17 -2.65 3.91
CA ASP A 36 -9.89 -3.07 5.29
C ASP A 36 -8.70 -2.30 5.90
N ILE A 37 -8.58 -2.35 7.22
CA ILE A 37 -7.40 -1.89 7.97
C ILE A 37 -7.04 -2.99 8.98
N GLU A 38 -6.05 -3.80 8.63
CA GLU A 38 -5.57 -4.89 9.49
C GLU A 38 -4.56 -4.31 10.51
N LYS A 39 -4.63 -4.71 11.79
CA LYS A 39 -3.58 -4.35 12.75
C LYS A 39 -2.36 -5.23 12.52
N THR A 40 -1.19 -4.62 12.47
CA THR A 40 0.07 -5.37 12.50
C THR A 40 0.51 -5.56 13.95
N GLY A 41 1.42 -6.52 14.17
CA GLY A 41 2.14 -6.65 15.43
C GLY A 41 3.35 -5.71 15.55
N ASP A 42 3.52 -4.77 14.62
CA ASP A 42 4.68 -3.88 14.55
C ASP A 42 4.46 -2.62 15.41
N SER A 43 5.53 -2.13 16.03
CA SER A 43 5.47 -0.95 16.91
C SER A 43 5.48 0.38 16.14
N ILE A 44 6.01 0.39 14.91
CA ILE A 44 6.17 1.56 14.05
C ILE A 44 5.05 1.61 13.02
N LEU A 45 4.90 0.54 12.22
CA LEU A 45 3.87 0.43 11.17
C LEU A 45 2.71 -0.42 11.67
N LYS A 46 1.94 0.14 12.59
CA LYS A 46 0.92 -0.55 13.40
C LYS A 46 -0.27 -1.12 12.64
N VAL A 47 -0.45 -0.75 11.37
CA VAL A 47 -1.59 -1.22 10.56
C VAL A 47 -1.16 -1.49 9.12
N ASP A 48 -1.85 -2.42 8.46
CA ASP A 48 -1.83 -2.63 7.02
C ASP A 48 -3.12 -2.07 6.42
N CYS A 49 -2.98 -1.11 5.52
CA CYS A 49 -4.07 -0.55 4.75
C CYS A 49 -4.36 -1.47 3.56
N VAL A 50 -5.55 -2.07 3.53
CA VAL A 50 -5.95 -3.00 2.47
C VAL A 50 -6.82 -2.27 1.46
N PHE A 51 -6.37 -2.21 0.21
CA PHE A 51 -7.08 -1.57 -0.90
C PHE A 51 -7.56 -2.59 -1.92
N LYS A 52 -8.65 -2.28 -2.62
CA LYS A 52 -9.11 -3.08 -3.75
C LYS A 52 -8.24 -2.83 -4.98
N GLY A 53 -7.89 -3.90 -5.68
CA GLY A 53 -7.09 -3.89 -6.89
C GLY A 53 -5.59 -3.72 -6.62
N LYS A 54 -4.82 -3.76 -7.70
CA LYS A 54 -3.39 -3.44 -7.68
C LYS A 54 -3.19 -1.93 -7.46
N THR A 55 -2.48 -1.57 -6.41
CA THR A 55 -2.16 -0.16 -6.08
C THR A 55 -0.66 0.04 -6.00
N GLU A 56 -0.16 1.04 -6.72
CA GLU A 56 1.27 1.37 -6.81
C GLU A 56 1.47 2.86 -6.57
N PHE A 57 2.48 3.22 -5.78
CA PHE A 57 2.82 4.63 -5.57
C PHE A 57 3.30 5.23 -6.89
N PRO A 58 2.94 6.50 -7.19
CA PRO A 58 3.46 7.15 -8.37
C PRO A 58 4.98 7.20 -8.31
N LYS A 59 5.63 6.91 -9.44
CA LYS A 59 7.06 7.05 -9.59
C LYS A 59 7.46 8.49 -9.28
N SER A 60 8.50 8.67 -8.47
CA SER A 60 9.09 9.99 -8.24
C SER A 60 9.74 10.50 -9.52
N PHE A 61 9.69 11.81 -9.76
CA PHE A 61 10.32 12.48 -10.91
C PHE A 61 11.86 12.33 -11.01
N GLN A 62 12.51 11.64 -10.06
CA GLN A 62 13.95 11.34 -10.05
C GLN A 62 14.28 9.89 -10.46
N GLU A 63 13.45 9.26 -11.29
CA GLU A 63 13.91 8.14 -12.13
C GLU A 63 14.32 8.71 -13.50
N ASN A 64 15.39 9.50 -13.54
CA ASN A 64 16.14 9.66 -14.79
C ASN A 64 17.03 8.43 -14.94
N GLU A 65 16.59 7.52 -15.80
CA GLU A 65 17.44 6.72 -16.69
C GLU A 65 18.72 6.16 -16.02
N THR A 66 18.58 5.02 -15.34
CA THR A 66 19.67 4.05 -15.36
C THR A 66 19.16 2.84 -16.14
N GLU A 67 19.08 3.02 -17.46
CA GLU A 67 19.29 1.92 -18.39
C GLU A 67 20.76 1.51 -18.23
N GLU A 68 21.03 0.44 -17.49
CA GLU A 68 22.32 -0.24 -17.56
C GLU A 68 22.31 -1.11 -18.82
N GLU A 69 23.07 -0.71 -19.84
CA GLU A 69 23.44 -1.52 -21.01
C GLU A 69 24.35 -2.70 -20.63
#